data_AF-A0AAN9FWW2-F1
#
_entry.id   AF-A0AAN9FWW2-F1
#
_cell.length_a   1.000
_cell.length_b   1.000
_cell.length_c   1.000
_cell.angle_alpha   90.00
_cell.angle_beta   90.00
_cell.angle_gamma   90.00
#
_symmetry.space_group_name_H-M   'P 1'
#
loop_
_entity.id
_entity.type
_entity.pdbx_description
1 polymer ?
#
loop_
_entity_poly.entity_id
_entity_poly.type
_entity_poly.pdbx_seq_one_letter_code
_entity_poly.pdbx_strand_id
1 'polypeptide(L)'
;MATDDRNFHARTLLQLARSLGAIKDTPWEKVGRLMAMCPADSGKGVYRLDVRSQDAIIALGVYFLESGLQHKLQILPYLLKILRGMAKAKWVEGPRGLNRYRLPMAECFSFCLNTILTDVAFRDKDVKDQIISAQLEVMEVLTKLVEGALKLPADTLCQYMVPILMGMCRAVGRSSDEEMPLISYLLSVHRDSRVEAPENQESQLVQQRKSFNAFRPILPRTMSTLVLNQTDLPSPTSHSLLSPPDFTTRECSSSPLETQGHGGKEGAVDEQGDPADLQFNKVGSSFTRTKPWGFEIIPEEDHLKFSSSHLQTLVGVAKRLLNKDVQKSLDSKVHEFIADANGNLTRFPYKSYSEAITVVVVTLLRDVLEQEQDLPASFMREVFDFVTELYHTGQTELEHRPHSHSDKPLEFNPYSLNVHSNAACVDLLFWAIKDEADAENLCLKLSEKISMNTEKKMLLSHTPLIFAVFSV
;
A
#
# COMPACT_ATOMS: atom_id res chain seq x y z
N MET A 1 18.75 13.69 -14.87
CA MET A 1 19.73 12.60 -15.08
C MET A 1 19.86 11.73 -13.83
N ALA A 2 20.22 12.26 -12.65
CA ALA A 2 20.37 11.43 -11.43
C ALA A 2 19.07 10.77 -10.88
N THR A 3 17.88 11.34 -11.13
CA THR A 3 16.59 10.73 -10.76
C THR A 3 16.25 9.51 -11.63
N ASP A 4 16.63 9.56 -12.90
CA ASP A 4 16.44 8.49 -13.87
C ASP A 4 17.33 7.30 -13.50
N ASP A 5 18.60 7.55 -13.15
CA ASP A 5 19.55 6.53 -12.71
C ASP A 5 19.13 5.83 -11.39
N ARG A 6 18.52 6.56 -10.45
CA ARG A 6 18.03 6.00 -9.17
C ARG A 6 16.85 5.06 -9.38
N ASN A 7 15.87 5.49 -10.18
CA ASN A 7 14.75 4.64 -10.56
C ASN A 7 15.23 3.47 -11.44
N PHE A 8 16.26 3.68 -12.26
CA PHE A 8 16.84 2.66 -13.11
C PHE A 8 17.50 1.53 -12.31
N HIS A 9 18.26 1.84 -11.25
CA HIS A 9 18.88 0.82 -10.40
C HIS A 9 17.84 -0.10 -9.76
N ALA A 10 16.86 0.48 -9.06
CA ALA A 10 15.79 -0.29 -8.40
C ALA A 10 15.00 -1.13 -9.42
N ARG A 11 14.64 -0.56 -10.57
CA ARG A 11 13.95 -1.28 -11.66
C ARG A 11 14.80 -2.42 -12.23
N THR A 12 16.10 -2.22 -12.41
CA THR A 12 17.00 -3.24 -12.94
C THR A 12 17.15 -4.41 -11.98
N LEU A 13 17.29 -4.13 -10.68
CA LEU A 13 17.35 -5.17 -9.65
C LEU A 13 16.05 -5.96 -9.55
N LEU A 14 14.90 -5.28 -9.59
CA LEU A 14 13.61 -5.94 -9.61
C LEU A 14 13.44 -6.82 -10.85
N GLN A 15 13.77 -6.30 -12.05
CA GLN A 15 13.68 -7.08 -13.27
C GLN A 15 14.62 -8.30 -13.25
N LEU A 16 15.83 -8.15 -12.69
CA LEU A 16 16.74 -9.26 -12.46
C LEU A 16 16.11 -10.30 -11.52
N ALA A 17 15.58 -9.87 -10.37
CA ALA A 17 14.93 -10.76 -9.41
C ALA A 17 13.77 -11.54 -10.04
N ARG A 18 12.88 -10.88 -10.78
CA ARG A 18 11.77 -11.53 -11.49
C ARG A 18 12.26 -12.52 -12.54
N SER A 19 13.28 -12.14 -13.32
CA SER A 19 13.86 -13.03 -14.33
C SER A 19 14.51 -14.28 -13.73
N LEU A 20 15.13 -14.15 -12.55
CA LEU A 20 15.67 -15.28 -11.81
C LEU A 20 14.56 -16.11 -11.16
N GLY A 21 13.46 -15.47 -10.74
CA GLY A 21 12.31 -16.15 -10.13
C GLY A 21 11.53 -17.01 -11.13
N ALA A 22 11.46 -16.58 -12.39
CA ALA A 22 10.84 -17.34 -13.46
C ALA A 22 11.62 -18.62 -13.87
N ILE A 23 12.87 -18.78 -13.42
CA ILE A 23 13.66 -19.98 -13.69
C ILE A 23 13.31 -21.05 -12.64
N LYS A 24 12.92 -22.24 -13.12
CA LYS A 24 12.78 -23.43 -12.27
C LYS A 24 14.17 -23.89 -11.82
N ASP A 25 14.34 -24.13 -10.53
CA ASP A 25 15.60 -24.57 -9.90
C ASP A 25 16.80 -23.68 -10.26
N THR A 26 16.68 -22.39 -9.94
CA THR A 26 17.71 -21.39 -10.24
C THR A 26 19.03 -21.73 -9.54
N PRO A 27 20.16 -21.84 -10.27
CA PRO A 27 21.45 -22.10 -9.63
C PRO A 27 21.83 -21.03 -8.62
N TRP A 28 22.32 -21.47 -7.45
CA TRP A 28 22.70 -20.56 -6.35
C TRP A 28 23.70 -19.49 -6.79
N GLU A 29 24.62 -19.78 -7.71
CA GLU A 29 25.61 -18.79 -8.18
C GLU A 29 24.97 -17.52 -8.77
N LYS A 30 23.80 -17.63 -9.40
CA LYS A 30 23.08 -16.48 -9.96
C LYS A 30 22.38 -15.67 -8.88
N VAL A 31 21.75 -16.36 -7.93
CA VAL A 31 21.05 -15.76 -6.78
C VAL A 31 22.05 -15.15 -5.79
N GLY A 32 23.20 -15.81 -5.59
CA GLY A 32 24.29 -15.37 -4.75
C GLY A 32 24.87 -14.01 -5.19
N ARG A 33 24.81 -13.68 -6.49
CA ARG A 33 25.15 -12.33 -6.97
C ARG A 33 24.14 -11.29 -6.51
N LEU A 34 22.85 -11.61 -6.49
CA LEU A 34 21.81 -10.73 -5.93
C LEU A 34 21.99 -10.57 -4.42
N MET A 35 22.22 -11.66 -3.71
CA MET A 35 22.48 -11.63 -2.27
C MET A 35 23.76 -10.88 -1.91
N ALA A 36 24.81 -10.95 -2.73
CA ALA A 36 26.07 -10.23 -2.52
C ALA A 36 25.93 -8.70 -2.62
N MET A 37 24.86 -8.20 -3.25
CA MET A 37 24.53 -6.77 -3.28
C MET A 37 23.78 -6.32 -2.02
N CYS A 38 23.27 -7.26 -1.22
CA CYS A 38 22.60 -6.96 0.03
C CYS A 38 23.63 -6.63 1.13
N PRO A 39 23.28 -5.79 2.12
CA PRO A 39 24.23 -5.34 3.14
C PRO A 39 24.65 -6.49 4.06
N ALA A 40 25.94 -6.53 4.38
CA ALA A 40 26.49 -7.43 5.38
C ALA A 40 26.36 -6.84 6.80
N ASP A 41 26.38 -7.72 7.81
CA ASP A 41 26.43 -7.32 9.20
C ASP A 41 27.76 -6.60 9.48
N SER A 42 27.68 -5.31 9.86
CA SER A 42 28.85 -4.51 10.24
C SER A 42 29.37 -4.85 11.66
N GLY A 43 28.72 -5.79 12.35
CA GLY A 43 29.05 -6.32 13.66
C GLY A 43 27.88 -6.20 14.64
N LYS A 44 27.64 -7.26 15.43
CA LYS A 44 26.59 -7.34 16.47
C LYS A 44 25.15 -7.09 15.95
N GLY A 45 24.86 -7.46 14.70
CA GLY A 45 23.53 -7.29 14.09
C GLY A 45 23.24 -5.85 13.65
N VAL A 46 24.27 -5.08 13.31
CA VAL A 46 24.14 -3.68 12.85
C VAL A 46 24.31 -3.63 11.34
N TYR A 47 23.25 -3.21 10.64
CA TYR A 47 23.24 -3.09 9.19
C TYR A 47 23.32 -1.62 8.77
N ARG A 48 24.08 -1.33 7.72
CA ARG A 48 24.07 -0.03 7.05
C ARG A 48 23.02 -0.06 5.94
N LEU A 49 21.95 0.70 6.11
CA LEU A 49 20.81 0.74 5.19
C LEU A 49 20.82 2.06 4.41
N ASP A 50 21.44 2.04 3.24
CA ASP A 50 21.27 3.06 2.20
C ASP A 50 20.20 2.65 1.17
N VAL A 51 19.88 3.52 0.22
CA VAL A 51 18.86 3.24 -0.80
C VAL A 51 19.16 1.97 -1.61
N ARG A 52 20.42 1.74 -2.00
CA ARG A 52 20.80 0.59 -2.84
C ARG A 52 20.69 -0.73 -2.10
N SER A 53 21.12 -0.74 -0.84
CA SER A 53 21.02 -1.90 0.04
C SER A 53 19.56 -2.28 0.29
N GLN A 54 18.68 -1.29 0.46
CA GLN A 54 17.24 -1.52 0.56
C GLN A 54 16.67 -2.11 -0.73
N ASP A 55 16.95 -1.51 -1.89
CA ASP A 55 16.52 -2.03 -3.20
C ASP A 55 16.96 -3.50 -3.40
N ALA A 56 18.19 -3.84 -3.01
CA ALA A 56 18.73 -5.19 -3.12
C ALA A 56 18.00 -6.19 -2.21
N ILE A 57 17.71 -5.82 -0.96
CA ILE A 57 16.95 -6.67 -0.03
C ILE A 57 15.52 -6.90 -0.54
N ILE A 58 14.86 -5.84 -1.03
CA ILE A 58 13.50 -5.95 -1.58
C ILE A 58 13.50 -6.81 -2.85
N ALA A 59 14.46 -6.62 -3.75
CA ALA A 59 14.61 -7.47 -4.93
C ALA A 59 14.87 -8.94 -4.56
N LEU A 60 15.69 -9.20 -3.54
CA LEU A 60 15.91 -10.56 -3.03
C LEU A 60 14.61 -11.19 -2.50
N GLY A 61 13.78 -10.42 -1.78
CA GLY A 61 12.48 -10.86 -1.31
C GLY A 61 11.48 -11.14 -2.43
N VAL A 62 11.45 -10.29 -3.46
CA VAL A 62 10.62 -10.52 -4.67
C VAL A 62 11.06 -11.79 -5.39
N TYR A 63 12.36 -12.00 -5.59
CA TYR A 63 12.89 -13.26 -6.13
C TYR A 63 12.43 -14.45 -5.28
N PHE A 64 12.55 -14.34 -3.96
CA PHE A 64 12.22 -15.44 -3.05
C PHE A 64 10.75 -15.85 -3.19
N LEU A 65 9.84 -14.88 -3.24
CA LEU A 65 8.40 -15.15 -3.40
C LEU A 65 8.02 -15.63 -4.81
N GLU A 66 8.52 -14.98 -5.87
CA GLU A 66 8.18 -15.32 -7.25
C GLU A 66 8.83 -16.64 -7.72
N SER A 67 9.93 -17.07 -7.10
CA SER A 67 10.59 -18.36 -7.38
C SER A 67 9.91 -19.57 -6.73
N GLY A 68 8.88 -19.36 -5.91
CA GLY A 68 8.28 -20.41 -5.09
C GLY A 68 9.16 -20.80 -3.90
N LEU A 69 9.80 -19.82 -3.24
CA LEU A 69 10.62 -20.00 -2.04
C LEU A 69 11.91 -20.82 -2.24
N GLN A 70 12.53 -20.72 -3.42
CA GLN A 70 13.83 -21.36 -3.66
C GLN A 70 14.92 -20.78 -2.74
N HIS A 71 15.91 -21.62 -2.37
CA HIS A 71 17.02 -21.25 -1.47
C HIS A 71 16.58 -20.71 -0.09
N LYS A 72 15.46 -21.23 0.43
CA LYS A 72 14.90 -20.91 1.76
C LYS A 72 15.95 -20.92 2.87
N LEU A 73 16.87 -21.89 2.86
CA LEU A 73 17.90 -22.05 3.90
C LEU A 73 18.92 -20.91 3.97
N GLN A 74 19.08 -20.14 2.89
CA GLN A 74 20.02 -19.02 2.81
C GLN A 74 19.29 -17.68 2.91
N ILE A 75 18.17 -17.52 2.19
CA ILE A 75 17.48 -16.24 2.05
C ILE A 75 16.67 -15.91 3.31
N LEU A 76 15.86 -16.84 3.82
CA LEU A 76 14.98 -16.55 4.95
C LEU A 76 15.75 -16.18 6.23
N PRO A 77 16.82 -16.90 6.65
CA PRO A 77 17.62 -16.49 7.79
C PRO A 77 18.26 -15.10 7.62
N TYR A 78 18.60 -14.72 6.39
CA TYR A 78 19.12 -13.39 6.10
C TYR A 78 18.05 -12.31 6.30
N LEU A 79 16.86 -12.47 5.70
CA LEU A 79 15.75 -11.53 5.85
C LEU A 79 15.33 -11.37 7.33
N LEU A 80 15.29 -12.46 8.08
CA LEU A 80 15.00 -12.45 9.52
C LEU A 80 16.09 -11.76 10.36
N LYS A 81 17.36 -11.83 9.94
CA LYS A 81 18.45 -11.07 10.59
C LYS A 81 18.33 -9.57 10.29
N ILE A 82 17.97 -9.20 9.06
CA ILE A 82 17.69 -7.80 8.70
C ILE A 82 16.55 -7.26 9.56
N LEU A 83 15.42 -7.98 9.64
CA LEU A 83 14.27 -7.61 10.48
C LEU A 83 14.69 -7.32 11.93
N ARG A 84 15.41 -8.27 12.56
CA ARG A 84 15.89 -8.11 13.95
C ARG A 84 16.92 -7.00 14.12
N GLY A 85 17.67 -6.68 13.07
CA GLY A 85 18.66 -5.60 13.06
C GLY A 85 18.08 -4.20 12.84
N MET A 86 16.80 -4.08 12.45
CA MET A 86 16.21 -2.79 12.04
C MET A 86 16.27 -1.71 13.12
N ALA A 87 15.98 -2.06 14.36
CA ALA A 87 16.02 -1.12 15.49
C ALA A 87 17.43 -0.60 15.80
N LYS A 88 18.49 -1.24 15.28
CA LYS A 88 19.89 -0.83 15.46
C LYS A 88 20.56 -0.40 14.16
N ALA A 89 19.81 -0.39 13.05
CA ALA A 89 20.37 -0.12 11.74
C ALA A 89 20.86 1.33 11.62
N LYS A 90 21.95 1.51 10.88
CA LYS A 90 22.48 2.81 10.50
C LYS A 90 21.87 3.22 9.16
N TRP A 91 20.91 4.12 9.22
CA TRP A 91 20.24 4.65 8.04
C TRP A 91 21.10 5.71 7.37
N VAL A 92 21.20 5.64 6.04
CA VAL A 92 21.92 6.62 5.24
C VAL A 92 20.93 7.28 4.30
N GLU A 93 20.60 8.53 4.60
CA GLU A 93 19.70 9.30 3.77
C GLU A 93 20.33 9.60 2.40
N GLY A 94 19.50 9.49 1.35
CA GLY A 94 19.87 9.94 0.01
C GLY A 94 19.87 11.47 -0.10
N PRO A 95 20.38 12.03 -1.22
CA PRO A 95 20.37 13.47 -1.43
C PRO A 95 18.95 14.06 -1.32
N ARG A 96 18.84 15.19 -0.61
CA ARG A 96 17.61 15.96 -0.43
C ARG A 96 17.12 16.50 -1.79
N GLY A 97 15.95 16.07 -2.26
CA GLY A 97 15.33 16.57 -3.51
C GLY A 97 14.61 15.50 -4.34
N LEU A 98 13.61 15.94 -5.13
CA LEU A 98 12.69 15.18 -6.02
C LEU A 98 12.53 13.69 -5.66
N ASN A 99 11.86 13.45 -4.54
CA ASN A 99 11.47 12.13 -4.10
C ASN A 99 10.01 11.89 -4.48
N ARG A 100 9.73 10.77 -5.16
CA ARG A 100 8.36 10.35 -5.53
C ARG A 100 7.47 10.10 -4.31
N TYR A 101 8.06 9.66 -3.20
CA TYR A 101 7.34 9.20 -2.01
C TYR A 101 7.45 10.21 -0.85
N ARG A 102 6.34 10.40 -0.12
CA ARG A 102 6.21 11.31 1.03
C ARG A 102 6.54 10.66 2.35
N LEU A 103 6.30 9.36 2.52
CA LEU A 103 6.58 8.66 3.77
C LEU A 103 8.10 8.49 4.00
N PRO A 104 8.55 8.42 5.26
CA PRO A 104 9.96 8.18 5.57
C PRO A 104 10.47 6.88 4.94
N MET A 105 11.74 6.90 4.55
CA MET A 105 12.38 5.75 3.91
C MET A 105 12.33 4.48 4.80
N ALA A 106 12.56 4.65 6.10
CA ALA A 106 12.55 3.55 7.05
C ALA A 106 11.17 2.90 7.19
N GLU A 107 10.10 3.67 7.05
CA GLU A 107 8.72 3.14 7.03
C GLU A 107 8.44 2.37 5.75
N CYS A 108 8.74 2.95 4.58
CA CYS A 108 8.54 2.27 3.29
C CYS A 108 9.29 0.94 3.24
N PHE A 109 10.55 0.92 3.69
CA PHE A 109 11.35 -0.30 3.73
C PHE A 109 10.79 -1.31 4.73
N SER A 110 10.43 -0.86 5.94
CA SER A 110 9.81 -1.71 6.97
C SER A 110 8.53 -2.35 6.45
N PHE A 111 7.67 -1.57 5.80
CA PHE A 111 6.46 -2.06 5.16
C PHE A 111 6.76 -3.14 4.14
N CYS A 112 7.63 -2.87 3.16
CA CYS A 112 7.98 -3.85 2.12
C CYS A 112 8.58 -5.16 2.70
N LEU A 113 9.52 -5.05 3.64
CA LEU A 113 10.15 -6.23 4.25
C LEU A 113 9.13 -7.08 5.01
N ASN A 114 8.24 -6.45 5.78
CA ASN A 114 7.22 -7.17 6.51
C ASN A 114 6.15 -7.76 5.58
N THR A 115 5.78 -7.07 4.50
CA THR A 115 4.89 -7.64 3.47
C THR A 115 5.49 -8.91 2.86
N ILE A 116 6.78 -8.87 2.52
CA ILE A 116 7.50 -10.05 2.01
C ILE A 116 7.44 -11.20 3.03
N LEU A 117 7.78 -10.92 4.29
CA LEU A 117 7.81 -11.94 5.33
C LEU A 117 6.43 -12.53 5.63
N THR A 118 5.39 -11.70 5.66
CA THR A 118 4.02 -12.15 5.87
C THR A 118 3.55 -13.05 4.71
N ASP A 119 3.86 -12.69 3.45
CA ASP A 119 3.56 -13.56 2.29
C ASP A 119 4.34 -14.89 2.35
N VAL A 120 5.60 -14.88 2.81
CA VAL A 120 6.36 -16.12 3.02
C VAL A 120 5.70 -16.99 4.12
N ALA A 121 5.30 -16.37 5.23
CA ALA A 121 4.66 -17.07 6.34
C ALA A 121 3.33 -17.71 5.94
N PHE A 122 2.58 -17.06 5.03
CA PHE A 122 1.35 -17.60 4.48
C PHE A 122 1.60 -18.79 3.54
N ARG A 123 2.62 -18.71 2.68
CA ARG A 123 2.96 -19.75 1.70
C ARG A 123 3.65 -20.98 2.30
N ASP A 124 4.29 -20.84 3.46
CA ASP A 124 5.12 -21.89 4.07
C ASP A 124 4.81 -22.06 5.56
N LYS A 125 3.99 -23.06 5.86
CA LYS A 125 3.50 -23.37 7.22
C LYS A 125 4.63 -23.71 8.19
N ASP A 126 5.77 -24.24 7.73
CA ASP A 126 6.87 -24.68 8.59
C ASP A 126 7.63 -23.49 9.22
N VAL A 127 7.65 -22.35 8.54
CA VAL A 127 8.35 -21.14 9.00
C VAL A 127 7.41 -20.05 9.48
N LYS A 128 6.10 -20.26 9.36
CA LYS A 128 5.05 -19.33 9.78
C LYS A 128 5.29 -18.81 11.19
N ASP A 129 5.39 -19.71 12.17
CA ASP A 129 5.54 -19.32 13.59
C ASP A 129 6.87 -18.64 13.85
N GLN A 130 7.94 -19.05 13.16
CA GLN A 130 9.25 -18.40 13.25
C GLN A 130 9.19 -16.95 12.77
N ILE A 131 8.50 -16.69 11.66
CA ILE A 131 8.38 -15.35 11.07
C ILE A 131 7.50 -14.47 11.95
N ILE A 132 6.30 -14.93 12.32
CA ILE A 132 5.37 -14.17 13.17
C ILE A 132 6.03 -13.84 14.51
N SER A 133 6.69 -14.81 15.14
CA SER A 133 7.42 -14.59 16.39
C SER A 133 8.50 -13.53 16.23
N ALA A 134 9.26 -13.54 15.13
CA ALA A 134 10.30 -12.54 14.87
C ALA A 134 9.71 -11.13 14.64
N GLN A 135 8.58 -11.03 13.94
CA GLN A 135 7.87 -9.76 13.73
C GLN A 135 7.36 -9.20 15.06
N LEU A 136 6.70 -10.03 15.89
CA LEU A 136 6.22 -9.62 17.20
C LEU A 136 7.36 -9.27 18.17
N GLU A 137 8.47 -10.02 18.15
CA GLU A 137 9.68 -9.73 18.93
C GLU A 137 10.23 -8.33 18.61
N VAL A 138 10.36 -8.00 17.33
CA VAL A 138 10.89 -6.70 16.90
C VAL A 138 9.89 -5.57 17.19
N MET A 139 8.59 -5.83 17.02
CA MET A 139 7.55 -4.88 17.38
C MET A 139 7.57 -4.57 18.88
N GLU A 140 7.75 -5.59 19.73
CA GLU A 140 7.91 -5.46 21.18
C GLU A 140 9.14 -4.64 21.57
N VAL A 141 10.28 -4.85 20.89
CA VAL A 141 11.50 -4.06 21.08
C VAL A 141 11.28 -2.59 20.70
N LEU A 142 10.65 -2.32 19.55
CA LEU A 142 10.35 -0.96 19.10
C LEU A 142 9.37 -0.26 20.04
N THR A 143 8.33 -0.96 20.51
CA THR A 143 7.39 -0.43 21.50
C THR A 143 8.09 -0.01 22.79
N LYS A 144 9.04 -0.81 23.29
CA LYS A 144 9.85 -0.44 24.47
C LYS A 144 10.70 0.81 24.23
N LEU A 145 11.26 0.97 23.02
CA LEU A 145 12.04 2.16 22.66
C LEU A 145 11.15 3.40 22.57
N VAL A 146 9.94 3.24 22.02
CA VAL A 146 8.92 4.29 21.89
C VAL A 146 8.37 4.73 23.25
N GLU A 147 8.09 3.82 24.17
CA GLU A 147 7.73 4.17 25.56
C GLU A 147 8.88 4.92 26.27
N GLY A 148 10.12 4.58 25.92
CA GLY A 148 11.32 5.29 26.36
C GLY A 148 11.62 6.59 25.61
N ALA A 149 10.67 7.14 24.84
CA ALA A 149 10.87 8.28 23.93
C ALA A 149 11.64 9.46 24.55
N LEU A 150 11.39 9.78 25.82
CA LEU A 150 12.07 10.88 26.53
C LEU A 150 13.59 10.70 26.63
N LYS A 151 14.09 9.46 26.59
CA LYS A 151 15.52 9.14 26.70
C LYS A 151 16.24 9.11 25.36
N LEU A 152 15.50 9.11 24.25
CA LEU A 152 16.05 9.00 22.91
C LEU A 152 16.15 10.38 22.24
N PRO A 153 17.17 10.60 21.38
CA PRO A 153 17.21 11.77 20.52
C PRO A 153 15.97 11.84 19.64
N ALA A 154 15.36 13.03 19.53
CA ALA A 154 14.13 13.24 18.76
C ALA A 154 14.31 12.83 17.29
N ASP A 155 15.48 13.12 16.70
CA ASP A 155 15.88 12.72 15.34
C ASP A 155 15.79 11.20 15.12
N THR A 156 16.42 10.42 16.01
CA THR A 156 16.43 8.95 15.90
C THR A 156 15.04 8.35 16.08
N LEU A 157 14.28 8.89 17.03
CA LEU A 157 12.92 8.45 17.31
C LEU A 157 11.98 8.74 16.13
N CYS A 158 12.00 9.98 15.62
CA CYS A 158 11.04 10.46 14.63
C CYS A 158 11.38 10.01 13.20
N GLN A 159 12.66 9.91 12.84
CA GLN A 159 13.04 9.48 11.48
C GLN A 159 13.08 7.96 11.31
N TYR A 160 13.33 7.21 12.40
CA TYR A 160 13.61 5.77 12.30
C TYR A 160 12.69 4.92 13.18
N MET A 161 12.70 5.09 14.51
CA MET A 161 12.02 4.13 15.39
C MET A 161 10.51 4.09 15.17
N VAL A 162 9.84 5.26 15.17
CA VAL A 162 8.39 5.33 14.92
C VAL A 162 8.06 4.96 13.48
N PRO A 163 8.75 5.47 12.44
CA PRO A 163 8.52 5.05 11.05
C PRO A 163 8.69 3.54 10.80
N ILE A 164 9.71 2.90 11.38
CA ILE A 164 9.89 1.45 11.27
C ILE A 164 8.67 0.73 11.85
N LEU A 165 8.23 1.13 13.05
CA LEU A 165 7.07 0.57 13.71
C LEU A 165 5.80 0.76 12.87
N MET A 166 5.58 1.95 12.29
CA MET A 166 4.45 2.21 11.39
C MET A 166 4.45 1.24 10.21
N GLY A 167 5.60 1.05 9.55
CA GLY A 167 5.70 0.14 8.42
C GLY A 167 5.41 -1.32 8.81
N MET A 168 5.82 -1.74 10.00
CA MET A 168 5.46 -3.06 10.55
C MET A 168 3.96 -3.17 10.76
N CYS A 169 3.36 -2.23 11.48
CA CYS A 169 1.92 -2.26 11.78
C CYS A 169 1.05 -2.26 10.51
N ARG A 170 1.53 -1.65 9.44
CA ARG A 170 0.84 -1.60 8.14
C ARG A 170 0.93 -2.90 7.32
N ALA A 171 1.82 -3.83 7.67
CA ALA A 171 2.10 -5.04 6.87
C ALA A 171 1.91 -6.38 7.61
N VAL A 172 2.16 -6.43 8.93
CA VAL A 172 2.03 -7.68 9.70
C VAL A 172 0.60 -8.23 9.58
N GLY A 173 0.47 -9.55 9.40
CA GLY A 173 -0.82 -10.25 9.31
C GLY A 173 -1.52 -10.17 7.95
N ARG A 174 -1.07 -9.31 7.04
CA ARG A 174 -1.64 -9.16 5.69
C ARG A 174 -0.84 -9.96 4.67
N SER A 175 -1.46 -10.95 4.06
CA SER A 175 -0.88 -11.75 2.97
C SER A 175 -1.69 -11.63 1.67
N SER A 176 -1.19 -12.12 0.54
CA SER A 176 -1.97 -12.28 -0.70
C SER A 176 -2.77 -13.58 -0.70
N ASP A 177 -4.04 -13.54 -1.10
CA ASP A 177 -4.84 -14.75 -1.38
C ASP A 177 -4.61 -15.26 -2.82
N GLU A 178 -3.91 -14.47 -3.65
CA GLU A 178 -3.66 -14.74 -5.06
C GLU A 178 -2.29 -15.40 -5.31
N GLU A 179 -2.11 -16.00 -6.49
CA GLU A 179 -0.80 -16.46 -6.99
C GLU A 179 0.26 -15.35 -6.92
N MET A 180 -0.17 -14.09 -7.08
CA MET A 180 0.68 -12.92 -7.05
C MET A 180 0.92 -12.42 -5.62
N PRO A 181 2.17 -12.37 -5.13
CA PRO A 181 2.48 -11.78 -3.83
C PRO A 181 2.09 -10.31 -3.74
N LEU A 182 1.71 -9.82 -2.55
CA LEU A 182 1.35 -8.41 -2.31
C LEU A 182 2.50 -7.46 -2.68
N ILE A 183 3.74 -7.86 -2.37
CA ILE A 183 4.91 -7.07 -2.74
C ILE A 183 5.09 -6.97 -4.25
N SER A 184 4.74 -8.02 -4.99
CA SER A 184 4.80 -7.99 -6.45
C SER A 184 3.73 -7.07 -7.01
N TYR A 185 2.51 -7.09 -6.43
CA TYR A 185 1.43 -6.16 -6.80
C TYR A 185 1.86 -4.70 -6.59
N LEU A 186 2.43 -4.40 -5.42
CA LEU A 186 2.95 -3.08 -5.07
C LEU A 186 4.04 -2.58 -6.01
N LEU A 187 4.93 -3.47 -6.43
CA LEU A 187 6.09 -3.16 -7.26
C LEU A 187 5.85 -3.49 -8.73
N SER A 188 4.58 -3.60 -9.14
CA SER A 188 4.20 -3.81 -10.54
C SER A 188 4.69 -2.62 -11.36
N VAL A 189 5.82 -2.81 -12.05
CA VAL A 189 6.21 -1.91 -13.12
C VAL A 189 5.16 -2.13 -14.19
N HIS A 190 4.36 -1.09 -14.46
CA HIS A 190 3.51 -0.93 -15.66
C HIS A 190 3.58 -2.18 -16.53
N ARG A 191 2.66 -3.13 -16.30
CA ARG A 191 2.25 -3.99 -17.39
C ARG A 191 1.67 -2.98 -18.37
N ASP A 192 2.51 -2.43 -19.26
CA ASP A 192 2.01 -1.83 -20.50
C ASP A 192 0.98 -2.82 -20.97
N SER A 193 -0.27 -2.37 -21.04
CA SER A 193 -1.42 -3.18 -21.38
C SER A 193 -1.01 -4.00 -22.60
N ARG A 194 -0.61 -5.25 -22.37
CA ARG A 194 -0.59 -6.24 -23.42
C ARG A 194 -2.06 -6.39 -23.67
N VAL A 195 -2.55 -5.61 -24.64
CA VAL A 195 -3.71 -6.00 -25.42
C VAL A 195 -3.39 -7.43 -25.80
N GLU A 196 -4.03 -8.37 -25.11
CA GLU A 196 -4.08 -9.75 -25.56
C GLU A 196 -4.64 -9.65 -26.97
N ALA A 197 -3.74 -9.76 -27.95
CA ALA A 197 -4.17 -9.95 -29.32
C ALA A 197 -4.98 -11.25 -29.29
N PRO A 198 -6.23 -11.24 -29.78
CA PRO A 198 -7.08 -12.41 -29.72
C PRO A 198 -6.36 -13.57 -30.39
N GLU A 199 -6.31 -14.71 -29.70
CA GLU A 199 -5.79 -15.96 -30.22
C GLU A 199 -6.56 -16.33 -31.49
N ASN A 200 -5.95 -16.08 -32.65
CA ASN A 200 -6.30 -16.82 -33.86
C ASN A 200 -5.28 -17.94 -34.01
N GLN A 201 -5.70 -19.13 -33.61
CA GLN A 201 -5.09 -20.37 -34.05
C GLN A 201 -5.29 -20.47 -35.56
N GLU A 202 -4.22 -20.39 -36.34
CA GLU A 202 -3.90 -21.40 -37.36
C GLU A 202 -2.53 -21.18 -38.00
N SER A 203 -1.76 -22.26 -37.98
CA SER A 203 -0.84 -22.71 -39.04
C SER A 203 0.53 -22.04 -39.17
N GLN A 204 1.52 -22.87 -38.78
CA GLN A 204 2.96 -22.84 -39.03
C GLN A 204 3.33 -22.40 -40.46
N LEU A 205 4.49 -21.73 -40.61
CA LEU A 205 5.60 -22.17 -41.48
C LEU A 205 6.78 -21.16 -41.46
N VAL A 206 7.97 -21.74 -41.21
CA VAL A 206 9.31 -21.32 -41.69
C VAL A 206 9.96 -20.04 -41.11
N GLN A 207 10.89 -20.32 -40.19
CA GLN A 207 12.21 -19.70 -40.00
C GLN A 207 12.57 -18.49 -40.89
N GLN A 208 12.92 -17.36 -40.25
CA GLN A 208 14.20 -16.72 -40.55
C GLN A 208 14.68 -15.84 -39.39
N ARG A 209 15.79 -16.27 -38.77
CA ARG A 209 16.71 -15.36 -38.06
C ARG A 209 17.10 -14.21 -38.99
N LYS A 210 17.11 -12.98 -38.47
CA LYS A 210 17.90 -11.80 -38.88
C LYS A 210 17.36 -10.62 -38.07
N SER A 211 18.08 -9.58 -37.71
CA SER A 211 19.48 -9.19 -37.78
C SER A 211 19.46 -7.81 -37.13
N PHE A 212 20.43 -7.49 -36.27
CA PHE A 212 20.69 -6.08 -35.97
C PHE A 212 20.95 -5.36 -37.30
N ASN A 213 20.26 -4.25 -37.54
CA ASN A 213 20.72 -3.14 -38.37
C ASN A 213 19.80 -1.94 -38.15
N ALA A 214 20.20 -1.08 -37.21
CA ALA A 214 19.77 0.30 -37.17
C ALA A 214 20.49 1.07 -38.28
N PHE A 215 19.86 1.21 -39.45
CA PHE A 215 20.19 2.24 -40.41
C PHE A 215 18.89 2.94 -40.81
N ARG A 216 18.74 4.20 -40.42
CA ARG A 216 17.72 5.08 -41.00
C ARG A 216 18.34 5.72 -42.24
N PRO A 217 17.80 5.52 -43.45
CA PRO A 217 18.29 6.22 -44.63
C PRO A 217 17.94 7.71 -44.51
N ILE A 218 18.95 8.56 -44.71
CA ILE A 218 18.81 10.00 -44.90
C ILE A 218 18.43 10.21 -46.36
N LEU A 219 17.14 10.27 -46.65
CA LEU A 219 16.65 10.71 -47.96
C LEU A 219 15.64 11.85 -47.79
N PRO A 220 15.79 12.98 -48.50
CA PRO A 220 14.86 14.09 -48.44
C PRO A 220 13.46 13.71 -48.95
N ARG A 221 12.42 14.32 -48.38
CA ARG A 221 10.98 14.06 -48.65
C ARG A 221 10.51 14.29 -50.10
N THR A 222 11.38 14.64 -51.04
CA THR A 222 11.02 14.98 -52.43
C THR A 222 11.25 13.87 -53.45
N MET A 223 11.64 12.65 -53.04
CA MET A 223 11.93 11.54 -53.97
C MET A 223 11.09 10.26 -53.74
N SER A 224 10.02 10.30 -52.95
CA SER A 224 9.21 9.09 -52.64
C SER A 224 8.08 8.78 -53.62
N THR A 225 7.86 9.58 -54.68
CA THR A 225 6.73 9.38 -55.61
C THR A 225 7.08 8.62 -56.90
N LEU A 226 8.30 8.09 -57.05
CA LEU A 226 8.75 7.43 -58.28
C LEU A 226 9.00 5.91 -58.18
N VAL A 227 8.64 5.25 -57.06
CA VAL A 227 8.94 3.80 -56.88
C VAL A 227 7.69 2.92 -56.71
N LEU A 228 6.47 3.48 -56.74
CA LEU A 228 5.24 2.67 -56.68
C LEU A 228 4.22 3.13 -57.72
N ASN A 229 4.44 2.67 -58.95
CA ASN A 229 3.48 2.46 -60.05
C ASN A 229 4.34 1.89 -61.21
N GLN A 230 4.07 0.81 -61.94
CA GLN A 230 2.89 -0.02 -62.22
C GLN A 230 3.39 -1.21 -63.09
N THR A 231 2.68 -2.34 -63.02
CA THR A 231 2.50 -3.37 -64.08
C THR A 231 1.04 -3.84 -63.88
N ASP A 232 0.07 -3.90 -64.80
CA ASP A 232 -0.08 -3.65 -66.24
C ASP A 232 -1.61 -3.42 -66.54
N LEU A 233 -1.93 -2.88 -67.73
CA LEU A 233 -3.26 -2.55 -68.34
C LEU A 233 -4.12 -3.79 -68.76
N PRO A 234 -5.39 -3.74 -69.30
CA PRO A 234 -6.11 -2.66 -70.05
C PRO A 234 -7.65 -2.42 -69.80
N SER A 235 -8.18 -1.34 -70.41
CA SER A 235 -9.57 -0.77 -70.49
C SER A 235 -10.46 -1.44 -71.60
N PRO A 236 -11.78 -1.13 -71.87
CA PRO A 236 -12.59 0.14 -71.79
C PRO A 236 -14.02 -0.04 -71.16
N THR A 237 -14.92 0.93 -70.88
CA THR A 237 -15.49 2.06 -71.67
C THR A 237 -16.45 2.94 -70.79
N SER A 238 -16.45 4.28 -71.00
CA SER A 238 -17.54 5.31 -70.83
C SER A 238 -18.18 5.63 -69.44
N HIS A 239 -17.98 6.83 -68.86
CA HIS A 239 -18.69 8.15 -69.05
C HIS A 239 -20.20 8.09 -68.67
N SER A 240 -20.88 8.96 -67.91
CA SER A 240 -20.65 10.36 -67.49
C SER A 240 -21.74 10.80 -66.46
N LEU A 241 -21.40 11.75 -65.57
CA LEU A 241 -22.19 12.89 -65.04
C LEU A 241 -23.47 12.67 -64.18
N LEU A 242 -23.49 13.28 -62.99
CA LEU A 242 -24.30 14.50 -62.69
C LEU A 242 -23.92 15.10 -61.31
N SER A 243 -23.80 16.42 -61.30
CA SER A 243 -23.43 17.29 -60.17
C SER A 243 -24.71 17.92 -59.53
N PRO A 244 -24.59 18.75 -58.45
CA PRO A 244 -25.62 19.08 -57.43
C PRO A 244 -26.39 20.39 -57.78
N PRO A 245 -26.87 21.33 -56.90
CA PRO A 245 -27.19 21.39 -55.44
C PRO A 245 -28.55 22.12 -55.13
N ASP A 246 -28.80 22.43 -53.83
CA ASP A 246 -29.33 23.72 -53.28
C ASP A 246 -30.49 23.72 -52.23
N PHE A 247 -30.14 24.29 -51.06
CA PHE A 247 -30.78 25.30 -50.19
C PHE A 247 -32.28 25.30 -49.77
N THR A 248 -32.47 25.14 -48.44
CA THR A 248 -33.23 25.95 -47.44
C THR A 248 -34.70 26.37 -47.62
N THR A 249 -35.52 26.12 -46.58
CA THR A 249 -36.41 27.08 -45.83
C THR A 249 -37.10 26.33 -44.65
N ARG A 250 -36.89 26.73 -43.37
CA ARG A 250 -37.75 27.55 -42.45
C ARG A 250 -39.08 26.86 -42.04
N GLU A 251 -39.57 26.85 -40.79
CA GLU A 251 -39.66 27.82 -39.66
C GLU A 251 -39.61 27.05 -38.30
N CYS A 252 -39.30 27.57 -37.10
CA CYS A 252 -39.67 28.84 -36.45
C CYS A 252 -38.71 29.15 -35.28
N SER A 253 -38.57 30.43 -34.91
CA SER A 253 -37.61 30.96 -33.92
C SER A 253 -38.26 31.54 -32.66
N SER A 254 -37.51 31.56 -31.54
CA SER A 254 -37.32 32.59 -30.47
C SER A 254 -36.85 31.87 -29.18
N SER A 255 -35.83 32.20 -28.40
CA SER A 255 -34.88 33.33 -28.22
C SER A 255 -33.69 32.84 -27.33
N PRO A 256 -32.64 33.65 -27.04
CA PRO A 256 -31.32 33.24 -26.49
C PRO A 256 -31.03 33.62 -25.00
N LEU A 257 -29.87 33.15 -24.47
CA LEU A 257 -29.21 33.44 -23.15
C LEU A 257 -29.92 32.91 -21.87
N GLU A 258 -29.30 32.47 -20.76
CA GLU A 258 -27.93 32.17 -20.31
C GLU A 258 -28.03 31.47 -18.91
N THR A 259 -26.97 30.75 -18.51
CA THR A 259 -26.50 30.43 -17.14
C THR A 259 -27.14 29.37 -16.21
N GLN A 260 -26.27 28.40 -15.90
CA GLN A 260 -26.07 27.66 -14.64
C GLN A 260 -27.15 26.68 -14.14
N GLY A 261 -26.91 25.40 -14.43
CA GLY A 261 -27.41 24.27 -13.66
C GLY A 261 -26.30 23.24 -13.47
N HIS A 262 -25.67 23.24 -12.28
CA HIS A 262 -24.78 22.18 -11.82
C HIS A 262 -25.56 20.86 -11.71
N GLY A 263 -25.20 19.87 -12.52
CA GLY A 263 -25.56 18.47 -12.32
C GLY A 263 -24.31 17.69 -11.90
N GLY A 264 -24.09 17.59 -10.59
CA GLY A 264 -22.96 16.86 -10.01
C GLY A 264 -23.08 15.36 -10.26
N LYS A 265 -22.02 14.77 -10.83
CA LYS A 265 -21.74 13.35 -10.74
C LYS A 265 -20.76 13.13 -9.60
N GLU A 266 -21.28 12.65 -8.47
CA GLU A 266 -20.52 11.94 -7.46
C GLU A 266 -20.39 10.46 -7.87
N GLY A 267 -19.25 9.84 -7.52
CA GLY A 267 -19.06 8.38 -7.56
C GLY A 267 -18.05 7.90 -8.61
N ALA A 268 -17.05 7.15 -8.13
CA ALA A 268 -15.88 6.62 -8.85
C ALA A 268 -14.82 7.69 -9.23
N VAL A 269 -13.91 7.95 -8.29
CA VAL A 269 -12.57 8.40 -8.66
C VAL A 269 -11.96 7.26 -9.48
N ASP A 270 -11.66 7.54 -10.73
CA ASP A 270 -10.93 6.65 -11.64
C ASP A 270 -9.56 6.32 -11.01
N GLU A 271 -9.43 5.16 -10.35
CA GLU A 271 -8.20 4.66 -9.72
C GLU A 271 -7.20 4.16 -10.79
N GLN A 272 -6.74 5.05 -11.66
CA GLN A 272 -5.68 4.77 -12.65
C GLN A 272 -4.30 5.25 -12.15
N GLY A 273 -4.00 5.06 -10.87
CA GLY A 273 -2.72 5.38 -10.23
C GLY A 273 -1.89 4.12 -9.94
N ASP A 274 -0.56 4.24 -9.92
CA ASP A 274 0.34 3.15 -9.48
C ASP A 274 0.03 2.79 -8.02
N PRO A 275 -0.23 1.52 -7.66
CA PRO A 275 -0.49 1.11 -6.28
C PRO A 275 0.63 1.52 -5.32
N ALA A 276 1.87 1.68 -5.79
CA ALA A 276 2.95 2.21 -4.97
C ALA A 276 2.70 3.65 -4.49
N ASP A 277 1.98 4.47 -5.26
CA ASP A 277 1.77 5.87 -4.93
C ASP A 277 0.86 6.04 -3.72
N LEU A 278 -0.19 5.25 -3.58
CA LEU A 278 -1.05 5.32 -2.39
C LEU A 278 -0.28 4.83 -1.15
N GLN A 279 0.36 3.67 -1.23
CA GLN A 279 1.01 2.98 -0.12
C GLN A 279 2.27 3.72 0.37
N PHE A 280 2.95 4.49 -0.47
CA PHE A 280 4.15 5.23 -0.07
C PHE A 280 3.94 6.74 0.11
N ASN A 281 2.72 7.25 -0.10
CA ASN A 281 2.42 8.67 0.10
C ASN A 281 1.30 8.95 1.12
N LYS A 282 0.35 8.02 1.32
CA LYS A 282 -0.76 8.21 2.26
C LYS A 282 -0.41 7.63 3.62
N VAL A 283 -0.40 8.48 4.66
CA VAL A 283 -0.25 8.05 6.06
C VAL A 283 -1.41 7.12 6.43
N GLY A 284 -1.11 6.02 7.10
CA GLY A 284 -2.11 5.03 7.51
C GLY A 284 -2.61 4.09 6.41
N SER A 285 -2.08 4.18 5.19
CA SER A 285 -2.45 3.25 4.11
C SER A 285 -1.92 1.84 4.38
N SER A 286 -2.74 0.82 4.20
CA SER A 286 -2.31 -0.59 4.28
C SER A 286 -3.03 -1.39 3.20
N PHE A 287 -2.61 -2.64 3.00
CA PHE A 287 -3.42 -3.58 2.24
C PHE A 287 -4.65 -3.95 3.09
N THR A 288 -5.83 -3.58 2.64
CA THR A 288 -7.07 -4.00 3.30
C THR A 288 -7.49 -5.35 2.71
N ARG A 289 -7.54 -6.38 3.56
CA ARG A 289 -8.16 -7.67 3.22
C ARG A 289 -9.69 -7.66 3.39
N THR A 290 -10.21 -6.67 4.09
CA THR A 290 -11.66 -6.48 4.23
C THR A 290 -12.22 -6.09 2.86
N LYS A 291 -12.74 -7.09 2.12
CA LYS A 291 -13.69 -6.82 1.05
C LYS A 291 -14.84 -6.02 1.68
N PRO A 292 -15.30 -4.90 1.10
CA PRO A 292 -16.46 -4.19 1.61
C PRO A 292 -17.58 -5.21 1.76
N TRP A 293 -18.08 -5.37 2.99
CA TRP A 293 -19.01 -6.41 3.43
C TRP A 293 -19.96 -6.85 2.31
N GLY A 294 -19.73 -8.06 1.82
CA GLY A 294 -20.44 -8.61 0.68
C GLY A 294 -20.30 -10.13 0.68
N PHE A 295 -21.07 -10.79 1.54
CA PHE A 295 -21.59 -12.18 1.48
C PHE A 295 -20.75 -13.34 0.91
N GLU A 296 -19.46 -13.19 0.69
CA GLU A 296 -18.54 -14.29 0.41
C GLU A 296 -17.90 -14.70 1.72
N ILE A 297 -18.35 -15.84 2.24
CA ILE A 297 -17.66 -16.58 3.29
C ILE A 297 -16.21 -16.76 2.80
N ILE A 298 -15.27 -16.06 3.43
CA ILE A 298 -13.85 -16.29 3.18
C ILE A 298 -13.60 -17.76 3.58
N PRO A 299 -13.09 -18.61 2.67
CA PRO A 299 -12.70 -19.97 3.01
C PRO A 299 -11.82 -19.98 4.27
N GLU A 300 -12.08 -20.90 5.22
CA GLU A 300 -11.35 -21.02 6.50
C GLU A 300 -9.81 -21.16 6.37
N GLU A 301 -9.31 -21.40 5.15
CA GLU A 301 -7.90 -21.60 4.82
C GLU A 301 -7.20 -20.36 4.22
N ASP A 302 -7.91 -19.27 3.94
CA ASP A 302 -7.38 -18.14 3.15
C ASP A 302 -6.62 -17.08 3.99
N HIS A 303 -6.37 -17.30 5.28
CA HIS A 303 -5.67 -16.32 6.11
C HIS A 303 -4.48 -16.86 6.91
N LEU A 304 -3.57 -15.96 7.22
CA LEU A 304 -2.41 -16.24 8.06
C LEU A 304 -2.84 -16.43 9.52
N LYS A 305 -2.91 -17.68 9.99
CA LYS A 305 -3.35 -18.02 11.35
C LYS A 305 -2.32 -17.68 12.42
N PHE A 306 -2.76 -16.99 13.47
CA PHE A 306 -1.96 -16.63 14.64
C PHE A 306 -2.20 -17.62 15.80
N SER A 307 -1.19 -17.81 16.66
CA SER A 307 -1.37 -18.57 17.90
C SER A 307 -2.00 -17.67 18.97
N SER A 308 -2.66 -18.25 19.98
CA SER A 308 -3.18 -17.47 21.10
C SER A 308 -2.10 -16.61 21.76
N SER A 309 -0.87 -17.11 21.92
CA SER A 309 0.26 -16.31 22.42
C SER A 309 0.65 -15.15 21.51
N HIS A 310 0.57 -15.34 20.19
CA HIS A 310 0.83 -14.26 19.23
C HIS A 310 -0.22 -13.15 19.34
N LEU A 311 -1.51 -13.52 19.42
CA LEU A 311 -2.62 -12.57 19.57
C LEU A 311 -2.54 -11.79 20.88
N GLN A 312 -2.24 -12.46 21.99
CA GLN A 312 -2.02 -11.83 23.29
C GLN A 312 -0.86 -10.82 23.25
N THR A 313 0.25 -11.18 22.62
CA THR A 313 1.40 -10.28 22.44
C THR A 313 1.02 -9.08 21.58
N LEU A 314 0.30 -9.31 20.48
CA LEU A 314 -0.15 -8.25 19.56
C LEU A 314 -1.07 -7.24 20.27
N VAL A 315 -2.09 -7.72 20.99
CA VAL A 315 -3.00 -6.86 21.77
C VAL A 315 -2.26 -6.14 22.88
N GLY A 316 -1.33 -6.82 23.58
CA GLY A 316 -0.50 -6.20 24.61
C GLY A 316 0.36 -5.05 24.07
N VAL A 317 0.99 -5.24 22.90
CA VAL A 317 1.72 -4.17 22.21
C VAL A 317 0.79 -3.03 21.81
N ALA A 318 -0.37 -3.33 21.24
CA ALA A 318 -1.34 -2.31 20.84
C ALA A 318 -1.79 -1.44 22.01
N LYS A 319 -2.13 -2.04 23.16
CA LYS A 319 -2.50 -1.33 24.39
C LYS A 319 -1.41 -0.37 24.87
N ARG A 320 -0.14 -0.78 24.75
CA ARG A 320 1.02 0.04 25.15
C ARG A 320 1.25 1.21 24.19
N LEU A 321 1.18 0.97 22.88
CA LEU A 321 1.33 2.01 21.86
C LEU A 321 0.18 3.03 21.87
N LEU A 322 -1.02 2.58 22.20
CA LEU A 322 -2.23 3.42 22.28
C LEU A 322 -2.48 4.00 23.68
N ASN A 323 -1.51 3.86 24.60
CA ASN A 323 -1.56 4.53 25.87
C ASN A 323 -1.43 6.06 25.68
N LYS A 324 -2.33 6.82 26.31
CA LYS A 324 -2.41 8.29 26.17
C LYS A 324 -1.11 9.01 26.58
N ASP A 325 -0.37 8.51 27.56
CA ASP A 325 0.88 9.14 28.01
C ASP A 325 2.02 8.88 27.02
N VAL A 326 2.08 7.67 26.45
CA VAL A 326 3.03 7.34 25.38
C VAL A 326 2.77 8.20 24.16
N GLN A 327 1.51 8.30 23.73
CA GLN A 327 1.08 9.14 22.60
C GLN A 327 1.44 10.61 22.81
N LYS A 328 1.13 11.19 23.97
CA LYS A 328 1.52 12.58 24.31
C LYS A 328 3.03 12.80 24.30
N SER A 329 3.81 11.82 24.80
CA SER A 329 5.27 11.91 24.78
C SER A 329 5.82 11.89 23.37
N LEU A 330 5.25 11.07 22.48
CA LEU A 330 5.63 11.01 21.08
C LEU A 330 5.28 12.29 20.33
N ASP A 331 4.10 12.83 20.56
CA ASP A 331 3.70 14.11 19.97
C ASP A 331 4.63 15.23 20.44
N SER A 332 4.95 15.29 21.73
CA SER A 332 5.91 16.28 22.23
C SER A 332 7.26 16.18 21.51
N LYS A 333 7.76 14.96 21.26
CA LYS A 333 9.02 14.72 20.53
C LYS A 333 8.94 15.07 19.06
N VAL A 334 7.80 14.83 18.39
CA VAL A 334 7.65 15.19 16.97
C VAL A 334 7.58 16.70 16.79
N HIS A 335 6.95 17.41 17.72
CA HIS A 335 6.92 18.88 17.71
C HIS A 335 8.31 19.48 17.94
N GLU A 336 9.08 18.94 18.89
CA GLU A 336 10.50 19.30 19.11
C GLU A 336 11.32 19.09 17.83
N PHE A 337 11.21 17.90 17.22
CA PHE A 337 11.93 17.56 15.99
C PHE A 337 11.58 18.47 14.80
N ILE A 338 10.29 18.78 14.61
CA ILE A 338 9.83 19.69 13.54
C ILE A 338 10.36 21.11 13.76
N ALA A 339 10.36 21.58 15.01
CA ALA A 339 10.88 22.90 15.36
C ALA A 339 12.39 22.99 15.08
N ASP A 340 13.17 21.99 15.49
CA ASP A 340 14.62 21.95 15.30
C ASP A 340 15.01 21.88 13.82
N ALA A 341 14.21 21.21 12.99
CA ALA A 341 14.52 21.04 11.57
C ALA A 341 14.36 22.32 10.74
N ASN A 342 13.68 23.36 11.25
CA ASN A 342 13.51 24.66 10.59
C ASN A 342 13.05 24.55 9.12
N GLY A 343 12.13 23.63 8.82
CA GLY A 343 11.60 23.42 7.46
C GLY A 343 12.48 22.59 6.51
N ASN A 344 13.61 22.04 6.98
CA ASN A 344 14.52 21.22 6.17
C ASN A 344 14.16 19.71 6.14
N LEU A 345 12.94 19.34 6.54
CA LEU A 345 12.50 17.95 6.55
C LEU A 345 12.14 17.47 5.14
N THR A 346 12.72 16.34 4.74
CA THR A 346 12.33 15.63 3.53
C THR A 346 11.66 14.32 3.89
N ARG A 347 10.60 13.94 3.17
CA ARG A 347 9.84 12.70 3.41
C ARG A 347 9.30 12.57 4.85
N PHE A 348 8.72 13.66 5.36
CA PHE A 348 8.17 13.70 6.70
C PHE A 348 6.78 14.34 6.70
N PRO A 349 5.71 13.54 6.53
CA PRO A 349 4.35 14.07 6.44
C PRO A 349 3.68 14.24 7.80
N TYR A 350 4.28 13.73 8.88
CA TYR A 350 3.70 13.70 10.21
C TYR A 350 3.61 15.10 10.83
N LYS A 351 2.42 15.48 11.27
CA LYS A 351 2.21 16.64 12.16
C LYS A 351 1.99 16.21 13.62
N SER A 352 1.57 14.97 13.82
CA SER A 352 1.32 14.31 15.10
C SER A 352 1.50 12.80 14.89
N TYR A 353 1.93 12.07 15.91
CA TYR A 353 2.00 10.62 15.88
C TYR A 353 0.75 9.95 16.43
N SER A 354 0.04 10.58 17.37
CA SER A 354 -1.13 9.97 18.03
C SER A 354 -2.16 9.43 17.04
N GLU A 355 -2.63 10.24 16.11
CA GLU A 355 -3.64 9.82 15.13
C GLU A 355 -3.08 8.80 14.13
N ALA A 356 -1.81 8.95 13.73
CA ALA A 356 -1.16 8.05 12.79
C ALA A 356 -0.95 6.64 13.38
N ILE A 357 -0.48 6.57 14.63
CA ILE A 357 -0.26 5.30 15.35
C ILE A 357 -1.61 4.66 15.62
N THR A 358 -2.61 5.44 16.04
CA THR A 358 -3.95 4.94 16.31
C THR A 358 -4.54 4.26 15.10
N VAL A 359 -4.53 4.91 13.93
CA VAL A 359 -5.10 4.28 12.73
C VAL A 359 -4.34 3.02 12.30
N VAL A 360 -3.00 3.00 12.28
CA VAL A 360 -2.28 1.80 11.83
C VAL A 360 -2.35 0.64 12.81
N VAL A 361 -2.41 0.91 14.12
CA VAL A 361 -2.50 -0.13 15.14
C VAL A 361 -3.92 -0.70 15.21
N VAL A 362 -4.96 0.15 15.17
CA VAL A 362 -6.35 -0.33 15.19
C VAL A 362 -6.68 -1.09 13.91
N THR A 363 -6.22 -0.62 12.74
CA THR A 363 -6.41 -1.37 11.48
C THR A 363 -5.60 -2.67 11.44
N LEU A 364 -4.41 -2.72 12.07
CA LEU A 364 -3.69 -3.99 12.26
C LEU A 364 -4.49 -4.96 13.11
N LEU A 365 -5.01 -4.51 14.26
CA LEU A 365 -5.84 -5.35 15.12
C LEU A 365 -7.06 -5.87 14.38
N ARG A 366 -7.78 -4.98 13.68
CA ARG A 366 -8.93 -5.35 12.84
C ARG A 366 -8.56 -6.43 11.83
N ASP A 367 -7.56 -6.17 11.00
CA ASP A 367 -7.20 -7.07 9.90
C ASP A 367 -6.68 -8.44 10.38
N VAL A 368 -6.08 -8.52 11.57
CA VAL A 368 -5.62 -9.80 12.15
C VAL A 368 -6.73 -10.51 12.92
N LEU A 369 -7.45 -9.81 13.78
CA LEU A 369 -8.40 -10.42 14.71
C LEU A 369 -9.69 -10.86 14.02
N GLU A 370 -10.20 -10.10 13.04
CA GLU A 370 -11.45 -10.45 12.34
C GLU A 370 -11.39 -11.81 11.62
N GLN A 371 -10.18 -12.27 11.31
CA GLN A 371 -9.95 -13.55 10.66
C GLN A 371 -9.98 -14.73 11.65
N GLU A 372 -9.80 -14.45 12.95
CA GLU A 372 -9.70 -15.46 13.98
C GLU A 372 -11.09 -15.81 14.55
N GLN A 373 -11.33 -17.10 14.73
CA GLN A 373 -12.58 -17.65 15.26
C GLN A 373 -12.32 -18.43 16.55
N ASP A 374 -13.39 -18.73 17.30
CA ASP A 374 -13.35 -19.59 18.51
C ASP A 374 -12.37 -19.15 19.61
N LEU A 375 -12.07 -17.84 19.69
CA LEU A 375 -11.20 -17.30 20.72
C LEU A 375 -11.86 -17.30 22.12
N PRO A 376 -11.05 -17.43 23.20
CA PRO A 376 -11.55 -17.44 24.58
C PRO A 376 -12.40 -16.21 24.90
N ALA A 377 -13.55 -16.41 25.56
CA ALA A 377 -14.47 -15.32 25.87
C ALA A 377 -13.84 -14.20 26.71
N SER A 378 -12.88 -14.52 27.59
CA SER A 378 -12.12 -13.54 28.37
C SER A 378 -11.25 -12.63 27.48
N PHE A 379 -10.63 -13.19 26.44
CA PHE A 379 -9.82 -12.42 25.49
C PHE A 379 -10.70 -11.54 24.61
N MET A 380 -11.82 -12.08 24.12
CA MET A 380 -12.79 -11.32 23.31
C MET A 380 -13.34 -10.12 24.09
N ARG A 381 -13.71 -10.33 25.36
CA ARG A 381 -14.15 -9.24 26.26
C ARG A 381 -13.05 -8.21 26.52
N GLU A 382 -11.82 -8.66 26.72
CA GLU A 382 -10.68 -7.77 26.89
C GLU A 382 -10.44 -6.87 25.67
N VAL A 383 -10.59 -7.41 24.45
CA VAL A 383 -10.50 -6.63 23.21
C VAL A 383 -11.68 -5.68 23.09
N PHE A 384 -12.91 -6.16 23.36
CA PHE A 384 -14.12 -5.34 23.32
C PHE A 384 -14.02 -4.11 24.24
N ASP A 385 -13.63 -4.30 25.50
CA ASP A 385 -13.51 -3.21 26.47
C ASP A 385 -12.45 -2.19 26.03
N PHE A 386 -11.31 -2.68 25.53
CA PHE A 386 -10.22 -1.84 25.04
C PHE A 386 -10.64 -1.01 23.82
N VAL A 387 -11.26 -1.63 22.82
CA VAL A 387 -11.71 -0.95 21.60
C VAL A 387 -12.86 0.02 21.90
N THR A 388 -13.73 -0.30 22.86
CA THR A 388 -14.80 0.59 23.32
C THR A 388 -14.24 1.90 23.89
N GLU A 389 -13.19 1.83 24.71
CA GLU A 389 -12.52 3.03 25.24
C GLU A 389 -11.89 3.88 24.12
N LEU A 390 -11.25 3.24 23.14
CA LEU A 390 -10.65 3.91 21.99
C LEU A 390 -11.71 4.59 21.12
N TYR A 391 -12.80 3.89 20.82
CA TYR A 391 -13.94 4.43 20.06
C TYR A 391 -14.54 5.65 20.76
N HIS A 392 -14.81 5.56 22.06
CA HIS A 392 -15.36 6.70 22.79
C HIS A 392 -14.40 7.89 22.83
N THR A 393 -13.10 7.64 23.06
CA THR A 393 -12.08 8.71 23.00
C THR A 393 -12.05 9.36 21.62
N GLY A 394 -12.03 8.57 20.54
CA GLY A 394 -12.03 9.08 19.17
C GLY A 394 -13.30 9.87 18.82
N GLN A 395 -14.46 9.42 19.29
CA GLN A 395 -15.73 10.13 19.10
C GLN A 395 -15.75 11.50 19.79
N THR A 396 -15.26 11.58 21.03
CA THR A 396 -15.13 12.86 21.74
C THR A 396 -14.20 13.82 21.00
N GLU A 397 -13.10 13.33 20.44
CA GLU A 397 -12.18 14.17 19.65
C GLU A 397 -12.80 14.66 18.32
N LEU A 398 -13.61 13.83 17.65
CA LEU A 398 -14.31 14.21 16.42
C LEU A 398 -15.39 15.26 16.65
N GLU A 399 -16.07 15.23 17.81
CA GLU A 399 -17.07 16.23 18.18
C GLU A 399 -16.45 17.59 18.51
N HIS A 400 -15.24 17.61 19.08
CA HIS A 400 -14.56 18.84 19.49
C HIS A 400 -13.67 19.46 18.41
N ARG A 401 -13.22 18.70 17.39
CA ARG A 401 -12.41 19.24 16.29
C ARG A 401 -13.29 19.60 15.09
N PRO A 402 -13.40 20.89 14.72
CA PRO A 402 -14.08 21.27 13.48
C PRO A 402 -13.35 20.68 12.27
N HIS A 403 -14.11 20.25 11.26
CA HIS A 403 -13.59 19.68 10.03
C HIS A 403 -12.61 20.64 9.35
N SER A 404 -11.33 20.26 9.24
CA SER A 404 -10.33 21.05 8.53
C SER A 404 -10.33 20.66 7.05
N HIS A 405 -10.81 21.57 6.21
CA HIS A 405 -10.85 21.43 4.76
C HIS A 405 -9.44 21.48 4.16
N SER A 406 -8.70 20.37 4.19
CA SER A 406 -7.70 20.12 3.16
C SER A 406 -8.15 18.92 2.34
N ASP A 407 -8.76 19.20 1.20
CA ASP A 407 -9.15 18.22 0.18
C ASP A 407 -7.97 17.77 -0.68
N LYS A 408 -6.72 18.08 -0.28
CA LYS A 408 -5.54 17.64 -1.03
C LYS A 408 -5.32 16.14 -0.78
N PRO A 409 -5.44 15.29 -1.81
CA PRO A 409 -5.17 13.87 -1.65
C PRO A 409 -3.72 13.68 -1.15
N LEU A 410 -3.53 12.69 -0.25
CA LEU A 410 -2.24 12.32 0.34
C LEU A 410 -1.66 13.32 1.37
N GLU A 411 -2.38 14.38 1.77
CA GLU A 411 -1.95 15.24 2.88
C GLU A 411 -2.27 14.62 4.25
N PHE A 412 -1.42 14.88 5.25
CA PHE A 412 -1.69 14.52 6.63
C PHE A 412 -2.88 15.31 7.20
N ASN A 413 -3.96 14.58 7.49
CA ASN A 413 -5.19 15.11 8.05
C ASN A 413 -5.59 14.32 9.32
N PRO A 414 -5.35 14.88 10.53
CA PRO A 414 -5.70 14.23 11.80
C PRO A 414 -7.17 13.83 11.90
N TYR A 415 -8.09 14.68 11.41
CA TYR A 415 -9.52 14.41 11.44
C TYR A 415 -9.84 13.17 10.59
N SER A 416 -9.30 13.11 9.36
CA SER A 416 -9.48 11.95 8.49
C SER A 416 -8.93 10.68 9.12
N LEU A 417 -7.70 10.70 9.68
CA LEU A 417 -7.13 9.53 10.35
C LEU A 417 -7.99 9.06 11.52
N ASN A 418 -8.55 9.99 12.31
CA ASN A 418 -9.43 9.68 13.43
C ASN A 418 -10.77 9.07 12.97
N VAL A 419 -11.35 9.54 11.86
CA VAL A 419 -12.51 8.89 11.25
C VAL A 419 -12.19 7.45 10.83
N HIS A 420 -11.03 7.21 10.19
CA HIS A 420 -10.64 5.87 9.77
C HIS A 420 -10.36 4.95 10.97
N SER A 421 -9.74 5.45 12.05
CA SER A 421 -9.55 4.65 13.26
C SER A 421 -10.86 4.31 13.95
N ASN A 422 -11.81 5.26 14.03
CA ASN A 422 -13.13 4.96 14.59
C ASN A 422 -13.91 3.95 13.74
N ALA A 423 -13.79 4.00 12.41
CA ALA A 423 -14.40 3.00 11.53
C ALA A 423 -13.83 1.60 11.82
N ALA A 424 -12.51 1.47 11.90
CA ALA A 424 -11.88 0.21 12.26
C ALA A 424 -12.22 -0.25 13.70
N CYS A 425 -12.46 0.67 14.64
CA CYS A 425 -12.99 0.31 15.96
C CYS A 425 -14.40 -0.28 15.87
N VAL A 426 -15.28 0.28 15.03
CA VAL A 426 -16.65 -0.25 14.85
C VAL A 426 -16.59 -1.69 14.31
N ASP A 427 -15.77 -1.94 13.29
CA ASP A 427 -15.60 -3.29 12.73
C ASP A 427 -15.14 -4.28 13.82
N LEU A 428 -14.13 -3.91 14.60
CA LEU A 428 -13.61 -4.70 15.73
C LEU A 428 -14.63 -4.91 16.85
N LEU A 429 -15.46 -3.90 17.15
CA LEU A 429 -16.50 -4.02 18.17
C LEU A 429 -17.53 -5.06 17.74
N PHE A 430 -17.99 -5.01 16.49
CA PHE A 430 -18.92 -6.02 15.95
C PHE A 430 -18.31 -7.42 16.00
N TRP A 431 -17.04 -7.58 15.63
CA TRP A 431 -16.35 -8.87 15.74
C TRP A 431 -16.22 -9.36 17.20
N ALA A 432 -15.98 -8.46 18.15
CA ALA A 432 -15.74 -8.82 19.55
C ALA A 432 -17.03 -9.10 20.35
N ILE A 433 -18.18 -8.59 19.90
CA ILE A 433 -19.47 -8.78 20.56
C ILE A 433 -19.92 -10.24 20.47
N LYS A 434 -20.25 -10.82 21.62
CA LYS A 434 -20.87 -12.14 21.73
C LYS A 434 -22.29 -12.12 22.30
N ASP A 435 -22.69 -10.99 22.89
CA ASP A 435 -24.01 -10.81 23.52
C ASP A 435 -24.94 -10.05 22.57
N GLU A 436 -26.12 -10.59 22.33
CA GLU A 436 -27.13 -10.01 21.44
C GLU A 436 -27.59 -8.62 21.92
N ALA A 437 -27.70 -8.41 23.23
CA ALA A 437 -28.10 -7.11 23.78
C ALA A 437 -27.02 -6.05 23.57
N ASP A 438 -25.74 -6.41 23.67
CA ASP A 438 -24.63 -5.49 23.38
C ASP A 438 -24.59 -5.13 21.88
N ALA A 439 -24.91 -6.09 21.00
CA ALA A 439 -25.03 -5.86 19.57
C ALA A 439 -26.16 -4.88 19.24
N GLU A 440 -27.36 -5.11 19.78
CA GLU A 440 -28.52 -4.21 19.58
C GLU A 440 -28.21 -2.79 20.08
N ASN A 441 -27.60 -2.66 21.25
CA ASN A 441 -27.21 -1.36 21.80
C ASN A 441 -26.19 -0.62 20.92
N LEU A 442 -25.23 -1.34 20.33
CA LEU A 442 -24.26 -0.75 19.40
C LEU A 442 -24.96 -0.27 18.11
N CYS A 443 -25.83 -1.10 17.54
CA CYS A 443 -26.62 -0.75 16.35
C CYS A 443 -27.50 0.48 16.57
N LEU A 444 -28.21 0.56 17.71
CA LEU A 444 -29.04 1.71 18.06
C LEU A 444 -28.23 3.00 18.15
N LYS A 445 -27.09 2.97 18.87
CA LYS A 445 -26.19 4.14 18.99
C LYS A 445 -25.65 4.60 17.64
N LEU A 446 -25.26 3.67 16.77
CA LEU A 446 -24.76 3.97 15.44
C LEU A 446 -25.85 4.56 14.53
N SER A 447 -27.06 3.99 14.58
CA SER A 447 -28.22 4.48 13.83
C SER A 447 -28.65 5.89 14.28
N GLU A 448 -28.66 6.17 15.58
CA GLU A 448 -28.90 7.51 16.12
C GLU A 448 -27.84 8.51 15.62
N LYS A 449 -26.56 8.16 15.68
CA LYS A 449 -25.44 9.00 15.20
C LYS A 449 -25.57 9.35 13.72
N ILE A 450 -25.96 8.40 12.87
CA ILE A 450 -26.19 8.65 11.44
C ILE A 450 -27.38 9.59 11.25
N SER A 451 -28.46 9.35 11.99
CA SER A 451 -29.71 10.12 11.89
C SER A 451 -29.55 11.57 12.38
N MET A 452 -28.68 11.82 13.35
CA MET A 452 -28.38 13.19 13.81
C MET A 452 -27.55 13.99 12.80
N ASN A 453 -26.80 13.33 11.92
CA ASN A 453 -25.84 13.96 11.02
C ASN A 453 -26.49 14.43 9.71
N THR A 454 -27.45 15.37 9.81
CA THR A 454 -28.29 15.83 8.69
C THR A 454 -27.67 17.00 7.89
N GLU A 455 -26.35 17.22 7.98
CA GLU A 455 -25.64 18.07 7.03
C GLU A 455 -25.04 17.21 5.92
N LYS A 456 -25.53 17.39 4.68
CA LYS A 456 -25.17 16.58 3.50
C LYS A 456 -23.66 16.39 3.26
N LYS A 457 -22.80 17.25 3.82
CA LYS A 457 -21.33 17.19 3.68
C LYS A 457 -20.61 16.46 4.83
N MET A 458 -21.14 16.45 6.05
CA MET A 458 -20.64 15.58 7.14
C MET A 458 -20.91 14.10 6.81
N LEU A 459 -21.99 13.84 6.08
CA LEU A 459 -22.31 12.51 5.56
C LEU A 459 -21.15 11.94 4.71
N LEU A 460 -20.59 12.74 3.80
CA LEU A 460 -19.49 12.32 2.93
C LEU A 460 -18.18 12.04 3.71
N SER A 461 -17.89 12.79 4.78
CA SER A 461 -16.68 12.59 5.58
C SER A 461 -16.77 11.38 6.51
N HIS A 462 -17.98 11.03 6.96
CA HIS A 462 -18.24 9.83 7.76
C HIS A 462 -18.62 8.62 6.91
N THR A 463 -18.51 8.69 5.59
CA THR A 463 -18.77 7.58 4.67
C THR A 463 -18.17 6.24 5.12
N PRO A 464 -16.93 6.16 5.64
CA PRO A 464 -16.39 4.91 6.19
C PRO A 464 -17.18 4.36 7.39
N LEU A 465 -17.64 5.23 8.31
CA LEU A 465 -18.48 4.86 9.46
C LEU A 465 -19.90 4.49 9.03
N ILE A 466 -20.41 5.13 7.99
CA ILE A 466 -21.74 4.90 7.43
C ILE A 466 -21.78 3.53 6.72
N PHE A 467 -20.76 3.21 5.92
CA PHE A 467 -20.67 1.89 5.26
C PHE A 467 -20.56 0.74 6.27
N ALA A 468 -19.94 0.98 7.43
CA ALA A 468 -19.89 -0.01 8.51
C ALA A 468 -21.27 -0.32 9.14
N VAL A 469 -22.26 0.58 9.01
CA VAL A 469 -23.57 0.46 9.69
C VAL A 469 -24.70 0.02 8.75
N PHE A 470 -24.70 0.44 7.49
CA PHE A 470 -25.79 0.16 6.54
C PHE A 470 -25.75 -1.24 5.90
N SER A 471 -24.95 -2.16 6.43
CA SER A 471 -24.77 -3.51 5.89
C SER A 471 -25.30 -4.63 6.81
N VAL A 472 -26.13 -4.27 7.81
CA VAL A 472 -26.89 -5.23 8.66
C VAL A 472 -28.16 -5.69 7.97
#